data_AF-A0A955UN02-F1
#
_entry.id   AF-A0A955UN02-F1
#
_cell.length_a   1.000
_cell.length_b   1.000
_cell.length_c   1.000
_cell.angle_alpha   90.00
_cell.angle_beta   90.00
_cell.angle_gamma   90.00
#
_symmetry.space_group_name_H-M   'P 1'
#
loop_
_entity.id
_entity.type
_entity.pdbx_description
1 polymer ?
#
loop_
_entity_poly.entity_id
_entity_poly.type
_entity_poly.pdbx_seq_one_letter_code
_entity_poly.pdbx_strand_id
1 'polypeptide(L)'
;MTHEADGGPALGPIATRVLYEDDQVRVWDQLIEPGATTGPHRHELPYALVTVDGTTLDVEPVAGFADRHGQGATTVTLESRTVMMLDAGAVEEARNPSDHAYRAILVEFKSR
;
A
#
# COMPACT_ATOMS: atom_id res chain seq x y z
N MET A 1 -31.64 -19.27 -9.76
CA MET A 1 -30.18 -19.38 -9.73
C MET A 1 -29.65 -17.95 -9.74
N THR A 2 -29.45 -17.39 -8.56
CA THR A 2 -28.98 -16.01 -8.38
C THR A 2 -27.47 -16.02 -8.52
N HIS A 3 -26.94 -15.33 -9.51
CA HIS A 3 -25.53 -14.96 -9.51
C HIS A 3 -25.34 -13.97 -8.36
N GLU A 4 -24.61 -14.39 -7.32
CA GLU A 4 -24.07 -13.45 -6.35
C GLU A 4 -23.19 -12.45 -7.11
N ALA A 5 -23.42 -11.17 -6.89
CA ALA A 5 -22.50 -10.13 -7.34
C ALA A 5 -21.17 -10.36 -6.63
N ASP A 6 -20.08 -10.35 -7.40
CA ASP A 6 -18.70 -10.49 -6.94
C ASP A 6 -18.36 -9.30 -6.01
N GLY A 7 -18.73 -9.43 -4.73
CA GLY A 7 -18.93 -8.32 -3.78
C GLY A 7 -17.66 -7.85 -3.05
N GLY A 8 -16.53 -7.79 -3.74
CA GLY A 8 -15.28 -7.25 -3.18
C GLY A 8 -15.31 -5.72 -3.05
N PRO A 9 -14.50 -5.12 -2.15
CA PRO A 9 -14.38 -3.67 -2.04
C PRO A 9 -13.83 -3.05 -3.32
N ALA A 10 -14.29 -1.84 -3.66
CA ALA A 10 -13.72 -1.07 -4.76
C ALA A 10 -12.28 -0.67 -4.43
N LEU A 11 -11.32 -1.04 -5.28
CA LEU A 11 -9.91 -0.75 -5.08
C LEU A 11 -9.54 0.65 -5.55
N GLY A 12 -8.76 1.36 -4.74
CA GLY A 12 -8.27 2.70 -4.99
C GLY A 12 -6.89 2.75 -5.67
N PRO A 13 -6.30 3.94 -5.78
CA PRO A 13 -4.92 4.11 -6.26
C PRO A 13 -3.92 3.49 -5.28
N ILE A 14 -2.71 3.19 -5.77
CA ILE A 14 -1.61 2.61 -4.96
C ILE A 14 -1.13 3.58 -3.87
N ALA A 15 -1.09 4.88 -4.18
CA ALA A 15 -0.55 5.90 -3.30
C ALA A 15 -1.15 7.27 -3.63
N THR A 16 -0.74 8.30 -2.90
CA THR A 16 -1.36 9.64 -2.90
C THR A 16 -1.29 10.35 -4.25
N ARG A 17 -0.14 10.31 -4.94
CA ARG A 17 0.02 10.91 -6.28
C ARG A 17 1.18 10.30 -7.05
N VAL A 18 1.06 10.30 -8.38
CA VAL A 18 2.18 9.98 -9.29
C VAL A 18 3.11 11.19 -9.38
N LEU A 19 4.40 10.96 -9.17
CA LEU A 19 5.46 11.95 -9.36
C LEU A 19 6.07 11.88 -10.76
N TYR A 20 6.21 10.66 -11.28
CA TYR A 20 6.82 10.38 -12.57
C TYR A 20 6.32 9.04 -13.10
N GLU A 21 6.16 8.92 -14.41
CA GLU A 21 5.81 7.68 -15.06
C GLU A 21 6.40 7.63 -16.47
N ASP A 22 7.04 6.51 -16.80
CA ASP A 22 7.45 6.14 -18.15
C ASP A 22 7.15 4.66 -18.42
N ASP A 23 7.69 4.11 -19.51
CA ASP A 23 7.48 2.72 -19.91
C ASP A 23 8.15 1.70 -18.98
N GLN A 24 9.06 2.11 -18.10
CA GLN A 24 9.84 1.22 -17.24
C GLN A 24 9.42 1.32 -15.77
N VAL A 25 9.02 2.51 -15.32
CA VAL A 25 8.69 2.74 -13.92
C VAL A 25 7.49 3.65 -13.74
N ARG A 26 6.82 3.49 -12.59
CA ARG A 26 5.93 4.50 -12.02
C ARG A 26 6.40 4.85 -10.63
N VAL A 27 6.61 6.14 -10.38
CA VAL A 27 7.06 6.68 -9.09
C VAL A 27 5.91 7.41 -8.44
N TRP A 28 5.59 7.02 -7.21
CA TRP A 28 4.55 7.60 -6.39
C TRP A 28 5.12 8.36 -5.20
N ASP A 29 4.44 9.43 -4.80
CA ASP A 29 4.52 10.01 -3.46
C ASP A 29 3.41 9.35 -2.64
N GLN A 30 3.78 8.66 -1.57
CA GLN A 30 2.85 8.11 -0.59
C GLN A 30 2.94 8.95 0.67
N LEU A 31 1.82 9.59 1.01
CA LEU A 31 1.63 10.37 2.23
C LEU A 31 0.38 9.84 2.94
N ILE A 32 0.54 9.45 4.20
CA ILE A 32 -0.57 9.04 5.06
C ILE A 32 -0.55 9.97 6.28
N GLU A 33 -1.46 10.94 6.28
CA GLU A 33 -1.62 11.89 7.38
C GLU A 33 -2.05 11.19 8.68
N PRO A 34 -1.82 11.81 9.85
CA PRO A 34 -2.33 11.32 11.14
C PRO A 34 -3.82 10.97 11.07
N GLY A 35 -4.15 9.73 11.43
CA GLY A 35 -5.52 9.21 11.45
C GLY A 35 -6.09 8.81 10.09
N ALA A 36 -5.38 9.05 8.98
CA ALA A 36 -5.83 8.71 7.63
C ALA A 36 -5.58 7.23 7.28
N THR A 37 -6.28 6.75 6.25
CA THR A 37 -6.07 5.42 5.65
C THR A 37 -5.67 5.55 4.18
N THR A 38 -4.98 4.54 3.65
CA THR A 38 -4.70 4.43 2.20
C THR A 38 -5.95 4.10 1.40
N GLY A 39 -6.96 3.50 2.05
CA GLY A 39 -8.00 2.71 1.40
C GLY A 39 -7.45 1.39 0.84
N PRO A 40 -8.34 0.45 0.48
CA PRO A 40 -7.94 -0.83 -0.10
C PRO A 40 -7.38 -0.62 -1.51
N HIS A 41 -6.19 -1.16 -1.76
CA HIS A 41 -5.52 -1.10 -3.06
C HIS A 41 -4.72 -2.39 -3.30
N ARG A 42 -4.36 -2.64 -4.57
CA ARG A 42 -3.65 -3.85 -4.98
C ARG A 42 -2.36 -3.51 -5.69
N HIS A 43 -1.23 -3.96 -5.16
CA HIS A 43 0.06 -3.87 -5.84
C HIS A 43 0.13 -4.90 -6.96
N GLU A 44 -0.05 -4.48 -8.22
CA GLU A 44 0.01 -5.40 -9.37
C GLU A 44 1.44 -5.66 -9.88
N LEU A 45 2.38 -4.81 -9.48
CA LEU A 45 3.77 -4.83 -9.91
C LEU A 45 4.70 -4.98 -8.70
N PRO A 46 5.89 -5.60 -8.86
CA PRO A 46 6.91 -5.53 -7.83
C PRO A 46 7.38 -4.09 -7.68
N TYR A 47 7.76 -3.72 -6.47
CA TYR A 47 8.09 -2.33 -6.16
C TYR A 47 9.16 -2.17 -5.10
N ALA A 48 9.85 -1.04 -5.16
CA ALA A 48 10.68 -0.54 -4.07
C ALA A 48 9.88 0.46 -3.23
N LEU A 49 9.87 0.29 -1.91
CA LEU A 49 9.32 1.24 -0.97
C LEU A 49 10.47 1.94 -0.25
N VAL A 50 10.69 3.21 -0.58
CA VAL A 50 11.70 4.05 0.06
C VAL A 50 11.01 4.88 1.14
N THR A 51 11.13 4.46 2.40
CA THR A 51 10.57 5.19 3.54
C THR A 51 11.39 6.44 3.79
N VAL A 52 10.80 7.61 3.57
CA VAL A 52 11.47 8.90 3.83
C VAL A 52 11.30 9.25 5.30
N ASP A 53 10.05 9.31 5.75
CA ASP A 53 9.66 9.57 7.14
C ASP A 53 8.75 8.43 7.59
N GLY A 54 9.30 7.58 8.44
CA GLY A 54 8.69 6.36 8.95
C GLY A 54 7.81 6.59 10.17
N THR A 55 6.88 5.67 10.39
CA THR A 55 6.01 5.64 11.57
C THR A 55 5.46 4.22 11.77
N THR A 56 4.64 4.04 12.79
CA THR A 56 3.85 2.84 12.99
C THR A 56 2.53 2.92 12.21
N LEU A 57 2.26 1.93 11.37
CA LEU A 57 1.02 1.77 10.63
C LEU A 57 0.27 0.51 11.08
N ASP A 58 -1.05 0.61 11.14
CA ASP A 58 -1.93 -0.56 11.29
C ASP A 58 -2.35 -1.03 9.90
N VAL A 59 -2.03 -2.28 9.55
CA VAL A 59 -2.39 -2.92 8.29
C VAL A 59 -3.57 -3.85 8.54
N GLU A 60 -4.67 -3.61 7.85
CA GLU A 60 -5.91 -4.36 8.01
C GLU A 60 -6.11 -5.37 6.87
N PRO A 61 -6.68 -6.56 7.15
CA PRO A 61 -7.06 -7.49 6.10
C PRO A 61 -8.15 -6.89 5.20
N VAL A 62 -7.96 -6.96 3.90
CA VAL A 62 -8.98 -6.54 2.92
C VAL A 62 -9.91 -7.72 2.64
N ALA A 63 -11.19 -7.57 2.95
CA ALA A 63 -12.19 -8.61 2.76
C ALA A 63 -12.21 -9.14 1.32
N GLY A 64 -12.19 -10.46 1.16
CA GLY A 64 -12.15 -11.12 -0.15
C GLY A 64 -10.74 -11.39 -0.69
N PHE A 65 -9.68 -10.94 -0.01
CA PHE A 65 -8.29 -11.17 -0.40
C PHE A 65 -7.52 -11.95 0.65
N ALA A 66 -6.51 -12.72 0.21
CA ALA A 66 -5.62 -13.43 1.11
C ALA A 66 -4.70 -12.41 1.83
N ASP A 67 -4.67 -12.49 3.15
CA ASP A 67 -3.82 -11.64 3.99
C ASP A 67 -2.35 -12.12 3.89
N ARG A 68 -1.43 -11.16 3.69
CA ARG A 68 0.02 -11.40 3.61
C ARG A 68 0.69 -11.57 4.98
N HIS A 69 0.05 -11.12 6.05
CA HIS A 69 0.59 -11.10 7.41
C HIS A 69 -0.01 -12.15 8.35
N GLY A 70 -1.03 -12.91 7.92
CA GLY A 70 -1.64 -13.98 8.71
C GLY A 70 -3.16 -13.89 8.69
N GLN A 71 -3.81 -14.08 9.84
CA GLN A 71 -5.22 -13.67 10.00
C GLN A 71 -5.27 -12.53 11.01
N GLY A 72 -5.63 -11.33 10.56
CA GLY A 72 -5.99 -10.21 11.42
C GLY A 72 -5.14 -8.97 11.21
N ALA A 73 -5.60 -7.86 11.81
CA ALA A 73 -4.87 -6.60 11.77
C ALA A 73 -3.46 -6.77 12.34
N THR A 74 -2.46 -6.23 11.63
CA THR A 74 -1.06 -6.26 12.01
C THR A 74 -0.52 -4.85 12.11
N THR A 75 0.15 -4.54 13.21
CA THR A 75 0.86 -3.27 13.37
C THR A 75 2.30 -3.43 12.90
N VAL A 76 2.75 -2.57 11.99
CA VAL A 76 4.11 -2.55 11.45
C VAL A 76 4.79 -1.22 11.75
N THR A 77 6.04 -1.26 12.20
CA THR A 77 6.89 -0.06 12.31
C THR A 77 7.80 0.01 11.10
N LEU A 78 7.67 1.09 10.36
CA LEU A 78 8.50 1.39 9.19
C LEU A 78 9.51 2.46 9.59
N GLU A 79 10.80 2.11 9.57
CA GLU A 79 11.88 3.03 9.95
C GLU A 79 12.16 4.05 8.85
N SER A 80 12.41 5.30 9.23
CA SER A 80 12.83 6.35 8.29
C SER A 80 14.15 6.01 7.61
N ARG A 81 14.30 6.46 6.36
CA ARG A 81 15.53 6.31 5.55
C ARG A 81 15.88 4.84 5.27
N THR A 82 14.88 4.00 5.09
CA THR A 82 15.04 2.59 4.72
C THR A 82 14.47 2.32 3.33
N VAL A 83 14.86 1.19 2.75
CA VAL A 83 14.30 0.69 1.50
C VAL A 83 13.92 -0.78 1.67
N MET A 84 12.74 -1.14 1.19
CA MET A 84 12.28 -2.52 1.08
C MET A 84 11.93 -2.85 -0.36
N MET A 85 12.22 -4.09 -0.77
CA MET A 85 11.79 -4.64 -2.06
C MET A 85 10.62 -5.58 -1.79
N LEU A 86 9.50 -5.34 -2.47
CA LEU A 86 8.25 -6.04 -2.24
C LEU A 86 7.76 -6.66 -3.56
N ASP A 87 7.29 -7.90 -3.47
CA ASP A 87 6.71 -8.61 -4.60
C ASP A 87 5.31 -8.08 -4.94
N ALA A 88 4.88 -8.35 -6.18
CA ALA A 88 3.51 -8.07 -6.61
C ALA A 88 2.48 -9.00 -5.93
N GLY A 89 1.23 -8.57 -5.96
CA GLY A 89 0.05 -9.40 -5.70
C GLY A 89 -0.67 -9.08 -4.39
N ALA A 90 -0.06 -8.29 -3.50
CA ALA A 90 -0.65 -7.94 -2.23
C ALA A 90 -1.84 -6.98 -2.40
N VAL A 91 -2.88 -7.20 -1.59
CA VAL A 91 -4.01 -6.28 -1.43
C VAL A 91 -4.04 -5.82 0.02
N GLU A 92 -4.02 -4.51 0.21
CA GLU A 92 -3.70 -3.91 1.49
C GLU A 92 -4.56 -2.68 1.76
N GLU A 93 -4.84 -2.47 3.04
CA GLU A 93 -5.29 -1.20 3.58
C GLU A 93 -4.44 -0.90 4.81
N ALA A 94 -3.88 0.31 4.86
CA ALA A 94 -3.08 0.76 5.99
C ALA A 94 -3.68 2.04 6.58
N ARG A 95 -3.69 2.11 7.91
CA ARG A 95 -4.06 3.28 8.70
C ARG A 95 -2.83 3.82 9.42
N ASN A 96 -2.72 5.14 9.50
CA ASN A 96 -1.73 5.79 10.35
C ASN A 96 -2.38 6.16 11.71
N PRO A 97 -2.17 5.38 12.79
CA PRO A 97 -2.64 5.74 14.14
C PRO A 97 -1.81 6.84 14.81
N SER A 98 -0.66 7.21 14.25
CA SER A 98 0.32 8.09 14.89
C SER A 98 -0.03 9.57 14.72
N ASP A 99 0.69 10.43 15.46
CA ASP A 99 0.49 11.90 15.47
C ASP A 99 1.33 12.65 14.43
N HIS A 100 2.11 11.94 13.63
CA HIS A 100 2.93 12.48 12.54
C HIS A 100 2.67 11.70 11.25
N ALA A 101 2.84 12.37 10.12
CA ALA A 101 2.60 11.78 8.81
C ALA A 101 3.65 10.71 8.47
N TYR A 102 3.19 9.62 7.86
CA TYR A 102 4.06 8.68 7.16
C TYR A 102 4.33 9.18 5.75
N ARG A 103 5.59 9.12 5.31
CA ARG A 103 5.95 9.44 3.93
C ARG A 103 6.92 8.43 3.32
N ALA A 104 6.58 7.94 2.13
CA ALA A 104 7.44 7.10 1.32
C ALA A 104 7.39 7.47 -0.16
N ILE A 105 8.46 7.13 -0.87
CA ILE A 105 8.49 7.10 -2.33
C ILE A 105 8.38 5.65 -2.77
N LEU A 106 7.36 5.34 -3.56
CA LEU A 106 7.10 4.00 -4.06
C LEU A 106 7.44 3.93 -5.54
N VAL A 107 8.33 3.02 -5.93
CA VAL A 107 8.75 2.83 -7.33
C VAL A 107 8.24 1.47 -7.81
N GLU A 108 7.19 1.47 -8.59
CA GLU A 108 6.69 0.28 -9.28
C GLU A 108 7.55 0.00 -10.51
N PHE A 109 7.98 -1.25 -10.68
CA PHE A 109 8.76 -1.69 -11.85
C PHE A 109 7.84 -2.34 -12.87
N LYS A 110 7.74 -1.74 -14.06
CA LYS A 110 6.98 -2.28 -15.17
C LYS A 110 7.83 -3.31 -15.90
N SER A 111 7.31 -4.52 -16.07
CA SER A 111 7.91 -5.51 -16.95
C SER A 111 8.03 -4.93 -18.36
N ARG A 112 9.14 -5.23 -19.05
CA ARG A 112 9.21 -5.03 -20.50
C ARG A 112 8.33 -6.02 -21.25
#